data_AF-A0AAW9PKV4-F1
#
_entry.id   AF-A0AAW9PKV4-F1
#
_cell.length_a   1.000
_cell.length_b   1.000
_cell.length_c   1.000
_cell.angle_alpha   90.00
_cell.angle_beta   90.00
_cell.angle_gamma   90.00
#
_symmetry.space_group_name_H-M   'P 1'
#
loop_
_entity.id
_entity.type
_entity.pdbx_description
1 polymer ?
#
loop_
_entity_poly.entity_id
_entity_poly.type
_entity_poly.pdbx_seq_one_letter_code
_entity_poly.pdbx_strand_id
1 'polypeptide(L)'
;MKELSIMEMDYVSGAADTPGWGTGYIWDFSSAQSAITSLANNLFQAGAGLIIGGVGGTLGGMATGAAIGGNTGGNLGFGLIGALGGAIVGGIAGLVGGLTAGLFGGFDTVFQIAEDVLYAAFNGTFVLW
;
A
#
# COMPACT_ATOMS: atom_id res chain seq x y z
N MET A 1 -10.03 -19.14 -32.62
CA MET A 1 -9.21 -18.21 -31.82
C MET A 1 -9.82 -16.83 -32.01
N LYS A 2 -10.21 -16.15 -30.93
CA LYS A 2 -10.73 -14.77 -31.00
C LYS A 2 -9.53 -13.85 -31.22
N GLU A 3 -9.59 -12.97 -32.21
CA GLU A 3 -8.65 -11.85 -32.32
C GLU A 3 -9.02 -10.82 -31.25
N LEU A 4 -8.07 -10.54 -30.35
CA LEU A 4 -8.24 -9.54 -29.31
C LEU A 4 -8.09 -8.15 -29.95
N SER A 5 -9.00 -7.24 -29.63
CA SER A 5 -8.82 -5.85 -30.04
C SER A 5 -7.57 -5.26 -29.37
N ILE A 6 -6.99 -4.22 -29.95
CA ILE A 6 -5.74 -3.62 -29.42
C ILE A 6 -5.89 -3.18 -27.95
N MET A 7 -7.10 -2.76 -27.56
CA MET A 7 -7.45 -2.41 -26.18
C MET A 7 -7.48 -3.63 -25.26
N GLU A 8 -8.09 -4.74 -25.72
CA GLU A 8 -8.10 -5.99 -24.96
C GLU A 8 -6.70 -6.59 -24.83
N MET A 9 -5.83 -6.34 -25.81
CA MET A 9 -4.43 -6.75 -25.78
C MET A 9 -3.61 -5.91 -24.79
N ASP A 10 -3.94 -4.63 -24.63
CA ASP A 10 -3.29 -3.69 -23.69
C ASP A 10 -3.65 -4.00 -22.22
N TYR A 11 -4.90 -4.42 -21.97
CA TYR A 11 -5.33 -4.92 -20.67
C TYR A 11 -4.70 -6.27 -20.30
N VAL A 12 -4.36 -7.10 -21.30
CA VAL A 12 -3.70 -8.40 -21.08
C VAL A 12 -2.18 -8.25 -20.97
N SER A 13 -1.58 -7.25 -21.64
CA SER A 13 -0.14 -6.97 -21.59
C SER A 13 0.28 -6.11 -20.39
N GLY A 14 -0.67 -5.47 -19.72
CA GLY A 14 -0.39 -4.59 -18.58
C GLY A 14 0.20 -3.22 -18.98
N ALA A 15 0.14 -2.83 -20.25
CA ALA A 15 0.68 -1.55 -20.73
C ALA A 15 -0.30 -0.37 -20.56
N ALA A 16 -1.53 -0.61 -20.12
CA ALA A 16 -2.46 0.44 -19.74
C ALA A 16 -2.06 1.05 -18.38
N ASP A 17 -1.67 2.33 -18.40
CA ASP A 17 -1.44 3.21 -17.25
C ASP A 17 -2.39 2.91 -16.08
N THR A 18 -1.87 2.36 -14.98
CA THR A 18 -2.63 2.15 -13.73
C THR A 18 -2.97 3.51 -13.09
N PRO A 19 -4.21 3.74 -12.55
CA PRO A 19 -4.88 2.78 -11.66
C PRO A 19 -6.38 2.53 -11.89
N GLY A 20 -6.81 1.36 -11.37
CA GLY A 20 -8.17 0.85 -11.29
C GLY A 20 -8.20 -0.66 -11.03
N TRP A 21 -7.47 -1.15 -10.02
CA TRP A 21 -7.36 -2.56 -9.58
C TRP A 21 -6.41 -3.51 -10.34
N GLY A 22 -5.47 -2.99 -11.14
CA GLY A 22 -4.37 -3.78 -11.71
C GLY A 22 -3.12 -3.76 -10.82
N THR A 23 -2.41 -4.88 -10.72
CA THR A 23 -1.08 -4.92 -10.08
C THR A 23 -0.14 -4.04 -10.90
N GLY A 24 0.62 -3.12 -10.32
CA GLY A 24 1.57 -2.24 -11.04
C GLY A 24 2.74 -2.96 -11.74
N TYR A 25 2.65 -4.28 -11.90
CA TYR A 25 3.60 -5.13 -12.60
C TYR A 25 3.26 -5.23 -14.08
N ILE A 26 4.26 -4.99 -14.93
CA ILE A 26 4.14 -5.03 -16.38
C ILE A 26 5.16 -6.03 -16.91
N TRP A 27 4.74 -6.95 -17.76
CA TRP A 27 5.64 -7.94 -18.38
C TRP A 27 5.69 -7.73 -19.88
N ASP A 28 6.86 -7.35 -20.41
CA ASP A 28 7.06 -7.15 -21.85
C ASP A 28 8.13 -8.11 -22.39
N PHE A 29 7.69 -9.09 -23.19
CA PHE A 29 8.56 -10.08 -23.82
C PHE A 29 8.77 -9.83 -25.32
N SER A 30 8.44 -8.63 -25.82
CA SER A 30 8.61 -8.25 -27.24
C SER A 30 10.06 -8.30 -27.71
N SER A 31 11.03 -8.17 -26.81
CA SER A 31 12.46 -8.36 -27.07
C SER A 31 13.21 -8.74 -25.79
N ALA A 32 14.46 -9.21 -25.93
CA ALA A 32 15.32 -9.49 -24.77
C ALA A 32 15.58 -8.22 -23.93
N GLN A 33 15.73 -7.07 -24.57
CA GLN A 33 15.91 -5.79 -23.88
C GLN A 33 14.63 -5.39 -23.12
N SER A 34 13.46 -5.53 -23.76
CA SER A 34 12.17 -5.26 -23.12
C SER A 34 11.90 -6.17 -21.92
N ALA A 35 12.27 -7.45 -22.02
CA ALA A 35 12.13 -8.42 -20.93
C ALA A 35 13.00 -8.06 -19.72
N ILE A 36 14.23 -7.61 -19.94
CA ILE A 36 15.13 -7.17 -18.86
C ILE A 36 14.60 -5.88 -18.21
N THR A 37 14.18 -4.91 -19.02
CA THR A 37 13.65 -3.64 -18.51
C THR A 37 12.37 -3.85 -17.70
N SER A 38 11.43 -4.65 -18.19
CA SER A 38 10.19 -4.96 -17.47
C SER A 38 10.45 -5.71 -16.17
N LEU A 39 11.38 -6.68 -16.16
CA LEU A 39 11.82 -7.34 -14.93
C LEU A 39 12.40 -6.36 -13.90
N ALA A 40 13.27 -5.45 -14.33
CA ALA A 40 13.88 -4.46 -13.44
C ALA A 40 12.83 -3.51 -12.83
N ASN A 41 11.87 -3.04 -13.63
CA ASN A 41 10.76 -2.22 -13.15
C ASN A 41 9.87 -2.98 -12.16
N ASN A 42 9.58 -4.25 -12.41
CA ASN A 42 8.81 -5.08 -11.49
C ASN A 42 9.53 -5.32 -10.17
N LEU A 43 10.85 -5.53 -10.20
CA LEU A 43 11.65 -5.63 -8.97
C LEU A 43 11.64 -4.33 -8.17
N PHE A 44 11.68 -3.18 -8.84
CA PHE A 44 11.53 -1.88 -8.18
C PHE A 44 10.15 -1.72 -7.56
N GLN A 45 9.08 -1.97 -8.33
CA GLN A 45 7.69 -1.91 -7.85
C GLN A 45 7.50 -2.78 -6.61
N ALA A 46 8.00 -4.02 -6.63
CA ALA A 46 7.91 -4.95 -5.51
C ALA A 46 8.75 -4.48 -4.31
N GLY A 47 10.01 -4.14 -4.54
CA GLY A 47 10.95 -3.80 -3.46
C GLY A 47 10.60 -2.49 -2.78
N ALA A 48 10.40 -1.42 -3.56
CA ALA A 48 10.00 -0.13 -3.03
C ALA A 48 8.57 -0.17 -2.46
N GLY A 49 7.67 -0.92 -3.10
CA GLY A 49 6.32 -1.18 -2.58
C GLY A 49 6.33 -1.85 -1.21
N LEU A 50 7.13 -2.90 -1.01
CA LEU A 50 7.29 -3.57 0.29
C LEU A 50 7.83 -2.62 1.37
N ILE A 51 8.82 -1.77 1.03
CA ILE A 51 9.41 -0.83 1.98
C ILE A 51 8.38 0.22 2.41
N ILE A 52 7.77 0.93 1.45
CA ILE A 52 6.82 2.00 1.76
C ILE A 52 5.54 1.43 2.36
N GLY A 53 4.99 0.37 1.77
CA GLY A 53 3.82 -0.31 2.29
C GLY A 53 4.04 -0.83 3.70
N GLY A 54 5.17 -1.49 3.97
CA GLY A 54 5.51 -1.98 5.31
C GLY A 54 5.64 -0.87 6.33
N VAL A 55 6.39 0.19 6.03
CA VAL A 55 6.59 1.33 6.96
C VAL A 55 5.29 2.12 7.15
N GLY A 56 4.64 2.52 6.06
CA GLY A 56 3.40 3.29 6.08
C GLY A 56 2.26 2.52 6.76
N GLY A 57 2.11 1.23 6.44
CA GLY A 57 1.15 0.34 7.07
C GLY A 57 1.43 0.16 8.57
N THR A 58 2.69 -0.03 8.98
CA THR A 58 3.06 -0.12 10.41
C THR A 58 2.71 1.16 11.15
N LEU A 59 3.11 2.31 10.64
CA LEU A 59 2.87 3.60 11.29
C LEU A 59 1.38 3.94 11.36
N GLY A 60 0.64 3.75 10.25
CA GLY A 60 -0.80 3.95 10.20
C GLY A 60 -1.56 2.98 11.11
N GLY A 61 -1.12 1.73 11.16
CA GLY A 61 -1.66 0.70 12.05
C GLY A 61 -1.38 0.99 13.53
N MET A 62 -0.16 1.44 13.87
CA MET A 62 0.17 1.88 15.23
C MET A 62 -0.71 3.05 15.66
N ALA A 63 -0.87 4.05 14.78
CA ALA A 63 -1.70 5.21 15.06
C ALA A 63 -3.17 4.81 15.29
N THR A 64 -3.74 4.00 14.40
CA THR A 64 -5.13 3.49 14.46
C THR A 64 -5.35 2.48 15.60
N GLY A 65 -4.33 1.75 15.99
CA GLY A 65 -4.40 0.86 17.15
C GLY A 65 -4.36 1.63 18.46
N ALA A 66 -3.46 2.61 18.58
CA ALA A 66 -3.27 3.42 19.79
C ALA A 66 -4.50 4.23 20.14
N ALA A 67 -4.99 4.95 19.14
CA ALA A 67 -6.35 5.43 18.98
C ALA A 67 -7.47 4.61 19.64
N ILE A 68 -7.75 3.42 19.08
CA ILE A 68 -8.84 2.55 19.51
C ILE A 68 -8.59 2.08 20.94
N GLY A 69 -7.36 1.68 21.25
CA GLY A 69 -6.96 1.23 22.58
C GLY A 69 -7.07 2.32 23.66
N GLY A 70 -6.81 3.58 23.28
CA GLY A 70 -6.91 4.75 24.15
C GLY A 70 -8.34 5.27 24.33
N ASN A 71 -9.23 5.02 23.36
CA ASN A 71 -10.61 5.53 23.36
C ASN A 71 -11.50 4.91 24.46
N THR A 72 -11.03 3.86 25.15
CA THR A 72 -11.75 3.21 26.25
C THR A 72 -11.72 4.02 27.57
N GLY A 73 -11.32 5.29 27.53
CA GLY A 73 -11.58 6.27 28.60
C GLY A 73 -10.88 5.96 29.92
N GLY A 74 -9.61 5.56 29.88
CA GLY A 74 -8.93 5.04 31.07
C GLY A 74 -8.85 6.05 32.22
N ASN A 75 -9.64 5.78 33.26
CA ASN A 75 -9.54 6.45 34.55
C ASN A 75 -8.09 6.47 35.02
N LEU A 76 -7.60 7.62 35.49
CA LEU A 76 -6.25 7.78 36.06
C LEU A 76 -5.07 7.44 35.13
N GLY A 77 -5.27 7.43 33.80
CA GLY A 77 -4.17 7.23 32.83
C GLY A 77 -3.94 5.79 32.39
N PHE A 78 -4.75 4.82 32.85
CA PHE A 78 -4.70 3.43 32.34
C PHE A 78 -5.05 3.32 30.85
N GLY A 79 -5.67 4.35 30.27
CA GLY A 79 -5.93 4.45 28.83
C GLY A 79 -4.64 4.51 28.02
N LEU A 80 -3.53 4.95 28.63
CA LEU A 80 -2.21 4.93 28.00
C LEU A 80 -1.69 3.50 27.82
N ILE A 81 -2.02 2.58 28.73
CA ILE A 81 -1.65 1.16 28.59
C ILE A 81 -2.49 0.51 27.49
N GLY A 82 -3.79 0.84 27.41
CA GLY A 82 -4.65 0.45 26.30
C GLY A 82 -4.14 0.98 24.96
N ALA A 83 -3.74 2.24 24.89
CA ALA A 83 -3.14 2.85 23.70
C ALA A 83 -1.80 2.20 23.33
N LEU A 84 -0.95 1.87 24.30
CA LEU A 84 0.31 1.16 24.03
C LEU A 84 0.05 -0.25 23.47
N GLY A 85 -0.85 -1.01 24.10
CA GLY A 85 -1.24 -2.33 23.62
C GLY A 85 -1.86 -2.28 22.22
N GLY A 86 -2.73 -1.30 22.00
CA GLY A 86 -3.31 -1.00 20.70
C GLY A 86 -2.26 -0.64 19.65
N ALA A 87 -1.27 0.20 19.99
CA ALA A 87 -0.18 0.56 19.09
C ALA A 87 0.63 -0.67 18.66
N ILE A 88 0.94 -1.58 19.59
CA ILE A 88 1.69 -2.80 19.27
C ILE A 88 0.89 -3.70 18.33
N VAL A 89 -0.37 -4.00 18.67
CA VAL A 89 -1.22 -4.88 17.86
C VAL A 89 -1.51 -4.26 16.50
N GLY A 90 -1.86 -2.97 16.49
CA GLY A 90 -2.11 -2.21 15.27
C GLY A 90 -0.87 -2.08 14.41
N GLY A 91 0.32 -1.92 14.99
CA GLY A 91 1.58 -1.90 14.25
C GLY A 91 1.88 -3.23 13.57
N ILE A 92 1.65 -4.36 14.24
CA ILE A 92 1.84 -5.69 13.64
C ILE A 92 0.81 -5.93 12.52
N ALA A 93 -0.47 -5.66 12.77
CA ALA A 93 -1.51 -5.81 11.76
C ALA A 93 -1.29 -4.89 10.56
N GLY A 94 -0.88 -3.65 10.84
CA GLY A 94 -0.53 -2.63 9.85
C GLY A 94 0.71 -3.00 9.04
N LEU A 95 1.74 -3.60 9.64
CA LEU A 95 2.90 -4.13 8.92
C LEU A 95 2.46 -5.22 7.93
N VAL A 96 1.65 -6.18 8.37
CA VAL A 96 1.20 -7.29 7.51
C VAL A 96 0.32 -6.77 6.38
N GLY A 97 -0.66 -5.91 6.68
CA GLY A 97 -1.51 -5.29 5.67
C GLY A 97 -0.73 -4.41 4.70
N GLY A 98 0.23 -3.64 5.22
CA GLY A 98 1.10 -2.76 4.47
C GLY A 98 2.07 -3.49 3.55
N LEU A 99 2.72 -4.56 4.01
CA LEU A 99 3.55 -5.44 3.18
C LEU A 99 2.72 -6.11 2.08
N THR A 100 1.49 -6.53 2.41
CA THR A 100 0.57 -7.14 1.43
C THR A 100 0.17 -6.11 0.37
N ALA A 101 -0.24 -4.90 0.78
CA ALA A 101 -0.58 -3.83 -0.14
C ALA A 101 0.62 -3.41 -1.01
N GLY A 102 1.81 -3.31 -0.42
CA GLY A 102 3.05 -2.98 -1.12
C GLY A 102 3.48 -4.03 -2.13
N LEU A 103 3.37 -5.32 -1.77
CA LEU A 103 3.76 -6.42 -2.66
C LEU A 103 2.77 -6.60 -3.81
N PHE A 104 1.47 -6.52 -3.57
CA PHE A 104 0.47 -6.79 -4.61
C PHE A 104 0.07 -5.53 -5.38
N GLY A 105 0.12 -4.36 -4.75
CA GLY A 105 -0.16 -3.08 -5.38
C GLY A 105 1.04 -2.41 -6.04
N GLY A 106 2.27 -2.74 -5.62
CA GLY A 106 3.48 -2.06 -6.09
C GLY A 106 3.67 -0.68 -5.43
N PHE A 107 4.83 -0.08 -5.68
CA PHE A 107 5.25 1.24 -5.18
C PHE A 107 4.25 2.34 -5.53
N ASP A 108 3.81 2.43 -6.79
CA ASP A 108 2.94 3.54 -7.23
C ASP A 108 1.65 3.59 -6.42
N THR A 109 1.06 2.42 -6.14
CA THR A 109 -0.15 2.29 -5.33
C THR A 109 0.08 2.76 -3.90
N VAL A 110 1.11 2.24 -3.23
CA VAL A 110 1.35 2.63 -1.82
C VAL A 110 1.83 4.06 -1.69
N PHE A 111 2.49 4.60 -2.71
CA PHE A 111 2.90 6.00 -2.75
C PHE A 111 1.69 6.92 -2.90
N GLN A 112 0.74 6.61 -3.78
CA GLN A 112 -0.51 7.36 -3.89
C GLN A 112 -1.30 7.33 -2.58
N ILE A 113 -1.42 6.17 -1.93
CA ILE A 113 -2.07 6.07 -0.63
C ILE A 113 -1.37 6.95 0.42
N ALA A 114 -0.03 6.97 0.42
CA ALA A 114 0.73 7.82 1.33
C ALA A 114 0.51 9.31 1.06
N GLU A 115 0.43 9.72 -0.22
CA GLU A 115 0.08 11.08 -0.61
C GLU A 115 -1.33 11.46 -0.15
N ASP A 116 -2.32 10.59 -0.37
CA ASP A 116 -3.71 10.82 0.05
C ASP A 116 -3.82 10.99 1.57
N VAL A 117 -3.08 10.18 2.34
CA VAL A 117 -2.99 10.32 3.80
C VAL A 117 -2.37 11.66 4.19
N LEU A 118 -1.29 12.09 3.51
CA LEU A 118 -0.63 13.36 3.77
C LEU A 118 -1.55 14.54 3.41
N TYR A 119 -2.25 14.48 2.28
CA TYR A 119 -3.23 15.48 1.88
C TYR A 119 -4.41 15.57 2.85
N ALA A 120 -4.95 14.43 3.30
CA ALA A 120 -5.99 14.40 4.33
C ALA A 120 -5.50 15.01 5.66
N ALA A 121 -4.24 14.78 6.02
CA ALA A 121 -3.66 15.36 7.23
C ALA A 121 -3.54 16.88 7.14
N PHE A 122 -3.04 17.42 6.01
CA PHE A 122 -2.96 18.87 5.82
C PHE A 122 -4.32 19.56 5.72
N ASN A 123 -5.32 18.86 5.18
CA ASN A 123 -6.69 19.38 5.09
C ASN A 123 -7.49 19.21 6.39
N GLY A 124 -6.91 18.58 7.43
CA GLY A 124 -7.58 18.33 8.70
C GLY A 124 -8.75 17.33 8.60
N THR A 125 -8.85 16.62 7.49
CA THR A 125 -9.89 15.60 7.25
C THR A 125 -9.41 14.20 7.61
N PHE A 126 -8.16 14.05 8.03
CA PHE A 126 -7.62 12.77 8.46
C PHE A 126 -8.27 12.30 9.76
N VAL A 127 -8.98 11.19 9.66
CA VAL A 127 -9.64 10.52 10.78
C VAL A 127 -9.10 9.12 10.85
N LEU A 128 -8.53 8.78 12.00
CA LEU A 128 -8.01 7.44 12.27
C LEU A 128 -9.14 6.54 12.82
N TRP A 129 -10.24 7.12 13.34
CA TRP A 129 -11.50 6.50 13.79
C TRP A 129 -12.53 7.56 14.18
#